data_AF-A0A8T3REJ2-F1
#
_entry.id   AF-A0A8T3REJ2-F1
#
_cell.length_a   1.000
_cell.length_b   1.000
_cell.length_c   1.000
_cell.angle_alpha   90.00
_cell.angle_beta   90.00
_cell.angle_gamma   90.00
#
_symmetry.space_group_name_H-M   'P 1'
#
loop_
_entity.id
_entity.type
_entity.pdbx_description
1 polymer ?
#
loop_
_entity_poly.entity_id
_entity_poly.type
_entity_poly.pdbx_seq_one_letter_code
_entity_poly.pdbx_strand_id
1 'polypeptide(L)'
;MTSNGPQADQARTEFRQLIAAKGHATENARLAAARLEEAFISGALQRTPFIDQALGDLRVALERDQHQKLGGKSAEASRFILRAIDRTLDEA
;
A
#
# COMPACT_ATOMS: atom_id res chain seq x y z
N MET A 1 5.00 -5.42 20.49
CA MET A 1 3.78 -5.86 19.78
C MET A 1 4.10 -5.82 18.31
N THR A 2 4.61 -6.92 17.79
CA THR A 2 5.06 -7.07 16.40
C THR A 2 3.90 -7.63 15.56
N SER A 3 3.84 -7.26 14.28
CA SER A 3 2.83 -7.77 13.35
C SER A 3 3.18 -9.21 12.95
N ASN A 4 3.15 -10.12 13.92
CA ASN A 4 3.61 -11.49 13.80
C ASN A 4 2.41 -12.45 13.82
N GLY A 5 2.32 -13.32 12.80
CA GLY A 5 1.31 -14.37 12.73
C GLY A 5 0.85 -14.65 11.30
N PRO A 6 0.14 -15.77 11.07
CA PRO A 6 -0.28 -16.20 9.73
C PRO A 6 -1.16 -15.17 9.01
N GLN A 7 -1.98 -14.41 9.76
CA GLN A 7 -2.82 -13.35 9.19
C GLN A 7 -2.01 -12.15 8.71
N ALA A 8 -0.94 -11.78 9.44
CA ALA A 8 -0.03 -10.71 9.04
C ALA A 8 0.78 -11.13 7.80
N ASP A 9 1.24 -12.37 7.76
CA ASP A 9 2.01 -12.93 6.64
C ASP A 9 1.16 -13.03 5.36
N GLN A 10 -0.10 -13.46 5.51
CA GLN A 10 -1.07 -13.48 4.43
C GLN A 10 -1.34 -12.05 3.90
N ALA A 11 -1.58 -11.08 4.79
CA ALA A 11 -1.79 -9.69 4.39
C ALA A 11 -0.58 -9.10 3.64
N ARG A 12 0.65 -9.36 4.13
CA ARG A 12 1.90 -8.97 3.46
C ARG A 12 2.03 -9.63 2.08
N THR A 13 1.68 -10.92 1.97
CA THR A 13 1.75 -11.66 0.70
C THR A 13 0.76 -11.12 -0.33
N GLU A 14 -0.50 -10.93 0.05
CA GLU A 14 -1.54 -10.36 -0.82
C GLU A 14 -1.16 -8.95 -1.27
N PHE A 15 -0.66 -8.12 -0.34
CA PHE A 15 -0.14 -6.80 -0.65
C PHE A 15 1.01 -6.86 -1.68
N ARG A 16 1.99 -7.74 -1.49
CA ARG A 16 3.11 -7.93 -2.43
C ARG A 16 2.65 -8.38 -3.81
N GLN A 17 1.64 -9.23 -3.89
CA GLN A 17 1.06 -9.66 -5.16
C GLN A 17 0.40 -8.50 -5.91
N LEU A 18 -0.34 -7.64 -5.19
CA LEU A 18 -1.01 -6.47 -5.78
C LEU A 18 0.02 -5.48 -6.35
N ILE A 19 1.08 -5.15 -5.60
CA ILE A 19 2.10 -4.20 -6.08
C ILE A 19 2.97 -4.78 -7.22
N ALA A 20 3.10 -6.10 -7.30
CA ALA A 20 3.84 -6.80 -8.34
C ALA A 20 3.02 -7.07 -9.62
N ALA A 21 1.69 -6.91 -9.55
CA ALA A 21 0.82 -7.14 -10.69
C ALA A 21 1.17 -6.20 -11.86
N LYS A 22 1.16 -6.76 -13.08
CA LYS A 22 1.48 -6.03 -14.32
C LYS A 22 0.26 -5.26 -14.83
N GLY A 23 0.51 -4.09 -15.42
CA GLY A 23 -0.56 -3.21 -15.91
C GLY A 23 -1.28 -2.46 -14.79
N HIS A 24 -2.03 -1.41 -15.13
CA HIS A 24 -2.90 -0.65 -14.21
C HIS A 24 -2.28 -0.31 -12.83
N ALA A 25 -1.08 0.29 -12.83
CA ALA A 25 -0.34 0.59 -11.59
C ALA A 25 -1.16 1.38 -10.55
N THR A 26 -1.94 2.37 -10.99
CA THR A 26 -2.84 3.14 -10.12
C THR A 26 -3.96 2.29 -9.51
N GLU A 27 -4.54 1.36 -10.28
CA GLU A 27 -5.61 0.48 -9.79
C GLU A 27 -5.06 -0.55 -8.80
N ASN A 28 -3.92 -1.17 -9.14
CA ASN A 28 -3.23 -2.09 -8.25
C ASN A 28 -2.85 -1.40 -6.93
N ALA A 29 -2.46 -0.12 -6.98
CA ALA A 29 -2.17 0.67 -5.81
C ALA A 29 -3.42 0.94 -4.93
N ARG A 30 -4.60 1.16 -5.54
CA ARG A 30 -5.87 1.29 -4.81
C ARG A 30 -6.23 -0.02 -4.12
N LEU A 31 -6.15 -1.13 -4.84
CA LEU A 31 -6.42 -2.47 -4.29
C LEU A 31 -5.45 -2.79 -3.14
N ALA A 32 -4.16 -2.47 -3.32
CA ALA A 32 -3.15 -2.66 -2.29
C ALA A 32 -3.44 -1.83 -1.03
N ALA A 33 -3.84 -0.56 -1.19
CA ALA A 33 -4.23 0.30 -0.07
C ALA A 33 -5.48 -0.23 0.65
N ALA A 34 -6.50 -0.67 -0.09
CA ALA A 34 -7.71 -1.26 0.49
C ALA A 34 -7.39 -2.52 1.29
N ARG A 35 -6.56 -3.41 0.76
CA ARG A 35 -6.16 -4.65 1.44
C ARG A 35 -5.38 -4.38 2.73
N LEU A 36 -4.54 -3.35 2.75
CA LEU A 36 -3.84 -2.91 3.96
C LEU A 36 -4.82 -2.36 5.01
N GLU A 37 -5.79 -1.54 4.58
CA GLU A 37 -6.80 -0.99 5.47
C GLU A 37 -7.62 -2.10 6.14
N GLU A 38 -8.04 -3.11 5.40
CA GLU A 38 -8.69 -4.31 5.97
C GLU A 38 -7.79 -5.03 6.99
N ALA A 39 -6.50 -5.17 6.70
CA ALA A 39 -5.56 -5.81 7.62
C ALA A 39 -5.33 -5.01 8.91
N PHE A 40 -5.38 -3.67 8.85
CA PHE A 40 -5.32 -2.82 10.03
C PHE A 40 -6.63 -2.91 10.83
N ILE A 41 -7.79 -2.89 10.17
CA ILE A 41 -9.10 -3.01 10.81
C ILE A 41 -9.26 -4.36 11.52
N SER A 42 -8.80 -5.44 10.89
CA SER A 42 -8.85 -6.79 11.48
C SER A 42 -7.82 -7.00 12.60
N GLY A 43 -6.92 -6.03 12.82
CA GLY A 43 -5.80 -6.14 13.76
C GLY A 43 -4.69 -7.09 13.30
N ALA A 44 -4.71 -7.56 12.04
CA ALA A 44 -3.68 -8.42 11.48
C ALA A 44 -2.36 -7.67 11.28
N LEU A 45 -2.41 -6.38 10.95
CA LEU A 45 -1.25 -5.49 10.88
C LEU A 45 -1.39 -4.33 11.86
N GLN A 46 -0.25 -3.81 12.32
CA GLN A 46 -0.20 -2.61 13.17
C GLN A 46 0.01 -1.35 12.32
N ARG A 47 -0.84 -0.35 12.54
CA ARG A 47 -0.72 0.95 11.88
C ARG A 47 0.32 1.80 12.61
N THR A 48 1.43 2.11 11.95
CA THR A 48 2.45 3.00 12.47
C THR A 48 2.22 4.42 11.95
N PRO A 49 2.71 5.48 12.64
CA PRO A 49 2.58 6.85 12.16
C PRO A 49 3.22 7.07 10.78
N PHE A 50 4.28 6.34 10.45
CA PHE A 50 4.86 6.37 9.10
C PHE A 50 3.92 5.78 8.05
N ILE A 51 3.32 4.62 8.33
CA ILE A 51 2.37 3.96 7.41
C ILE A 51 1.14 4.86 7.19
N ASP A 52 0.64 5.49 8.25
CA ASP A 52 -0.51 6.40 8.15
C ASP A 52 -0.24 7.58 7.21
N GLN A 53 0.92 8.24 7.40
CA GLN A 53 1.37 9.32 6.53
C GLN A 53 1.53 8.83 5.08
N ALA A 54 2.20 7.70 4.88
CA ALA A 54 2.42 7.11 3.56
C ALA A 54 1.10 6.78 2.84
N LEU A 55 0.08 6.27 3.55
CA LEU A 55 -1.25 6.04 2.98
C LEU A 55 -1.95 7.34 2.59
N GLY A 56 -1.78 8.41 3.38
CA GLY A 56 -2.27 9.75 3.03
C GLY A 56 -1.64 10.28 1.74
N ASP A 57 -0.30 10.20 1.63
CA ASP A 57 0.44 10.61 0.44
C ASP A 57 0.05 9.78 -0.79
N LEU A 58 -0.15 8.46 -0.60
CA LEU A 58 -0.64 7.56 -1.65
C LEU A 58 -2.01 8.02 -2.15
N ARG A 59 -2.94 8.33 -1.25
CA ARG A 59 -4.29 8.78 -1.62
C ARG A 59 -4.25 10.03 -2.48
N VAL A 60 -3.44 11.02 -2.10
CA VAL A 60 -3.25 12.25 -2.89
C VAL A 60 -2.66 11.95 -4.27
N ALA A 61 -1.69 11.04 -4.36
CA ALA A 61 -1.11 10.64 -5.64
C ALA A 61 -2.14 9.97 -6.57
N LEU A 62 -3.01 9.12 -6.01
CA LEU A 62 -4.07 8.43 -6.74
C LEU A 62 -5.23 9.35 -7.16
N GLU A 63 -5.58 10.33 -6.33
CA GLU A 63 -6.57 11.37 -6.65
C GLU A 63 -6.08 12.30 -7.77
N ARG A 64 -4.78 12.62 -7.79
CA ARG A 64 -4.17 13.43 -8.86
C ARG A 64 -4.16 12.73 -10.22
N ASP A 65 -3.90 11.42 -10.25
CA ASP A 65 -3.95 10.61 -11.48
C ASP A 65 -5.36 10.56 -12.09
N GLN A 66 -6.38 10.60 -11.23
CA GLN A 66 -7.78 10.55 -11.67
C GLN A 66 -8.21 11.85 -12.37
N HIS A 67 -7.69 13.00 -11.93
CA HIS A 67 -8.06 14.32 -12.46
C HIS A 67 -7.15 14.83 -13.58
N GLN A 68 -5.87 14.47 -13.55
CA GLN A 68 -4.93 14.82 -14.59
C GLN A 68 -4.39 13.50 -15.13
N LYS A 69 -4.47 13.26 -16.44
CA LYS A 69 -3.89 12.07 -17.12
C LYS A 69 -2.35 12.07 -17.02
N LEU A 70 -1.81 12.04 -15.81
CA LEU A 70 -0.40 12.12 -15.45
C LEU A 70 0.28 10.75 -15.48
N GLY A 71 -0.34 9.76 -16.13
CA GLY A 71 -0.22 8.30 -15.93
C GLY A 71 1.17 7.65 -15.85
N GLY A 72 2.28 8.40 -15.99
CA GLY A 72 3.62 8.00 -15.58
C GLY A 72 4.00 8.44 -14.15
N LYS A 73 3.83 9.72 -13.81
CA LYS A 73 4.36 10.30 -12.56
C LYS A 73 3.61 9.84 -11.31
N SER A 74 2.27 9.78 -11.36
CA SER A 74 1.49 9.26 -10.24
C SER A 74 1.68 7.76 -10.03
N ALA A 75 1.90 7.01 -11.12
CA ALA A 75 2.19 5.58 -11.06
C ALA A 75 3.55 5.30 -10.40
N GLU A 76 4.58 6.07 -10.75
CA GLU A 76 5.90 5.98 -10.11
C GLU A 76 5.87 6.37 -8.64
N ALA A 77 5.19 7.48 -8.29
CA ALA A 77 5.01 7.90 -6.90
C ALA A 77 4.30 6.83 -6.07
N SER A 78 3.21 6.25 -6.61
CA SER A 78 2.46 5.19 -5.94
C SER A 78 3.34 3.97 -5.67
N ARG A 79 4.15 3.54 -6.65
CA ARG A 79 5.09 2.42 -6.47
C ARG A 79 6.13 2.69 -5.41
N PHE A 80 6.69 3.90 -5.38
CA PHE A 80 7.69 4.28 -4.38
C PHE A 80 7.12 4.25 -2.96
N ILE A 81 5.94 4.84 -2.78
CA ILE A 81 5.25 4.86 -1.49
C ILE A 81 4.89 3.43 -1.03
N LEU A 82 4.32 2.62 -1.92
CA LEU A 82 3.98 1.22 -1.63
C LEU A 82 5.21 0.37 -1.26
N ARG A 83 6.35 0.61 -1.90
CA ARG A 83 7.62 -0.04 -1.54
C ARG A 83 8.15 0.40 -0.18
N ALA A 84 7.96 1.66 0.20
CA ALA A 84 8.32 2.12 1.53
C ALA A 84 7.45 1.46 2.60
N ILE A 85 6.14 1.33 2.34
CA ILE A 85 5.21 0.61 3.23
C ILE A 85 5.58 -0.87 3.35
N ASP A 86 5.86 -1.57 2.24
CA ASP A 86 6.32 -2.98 2.23
C ASP A 86 7.53 -3.17 3.16
N ARG A 87 8.51 -2.28 3.04
CA ARG A 87 9.72 -2.31 3.85
C ARG A 87 9.43 -2.06 5.33
N THR A 88 8.64 -1.03 5.65
CA THR A 88 8.27 -0.77 7.06
C THR A 88 7.48 -1.92 7.66
N LEU A 89 6.62 -2.56 6.87
CA LEU A 89 5.89 -3.75 7.31
C LEU A 89 6.81 -4.94 7.54
N ASP A 90 7.90 -5.10 6.79
CA ASP A 90 8.89 -6.17 6.98
C ASP A 90 9.74 -5.95 8.25
N GLU A 91 10.01 -4.67 8.60
CA GLU A 91 10.80 -4.28 9.78
C GLU A 91 10.00 -4.27 11.10
N ALA A 92 8.66 -4.43 11.08
CA ALA A 92 7.74 -4.29 12.22
C ALA A 92 7.09 -5.61 12.69
#